data_AF-A0A8I1WY35-F1
#
_entry.id   AF-A0A8I1WY35-F1
#
_cell.length_a   1.000
_cell.length_b   1.000
_cell.length_c   1.000
_cell.angle_alpha   90.00
_cell.angle_beta   90.00
_cell.angle_gamma   90.00
#
_symmetry.space_group_name_H-M   'P 1'
#
loop_
_entity.id
_entity.type
_entity.pdbx_description
1 polymer ?
#
loop_
_entity_poly.entity_id
_entity_poly.type
_entity_poly.pdbx_seq_one_letter_code
_entity_poly.pdbx_strand_id
1 'polypeptide(L)'
;SRMKMEIESQPLELDKIERRMLQLNIEKQALSREEDEASGQRRTKIEKELADLKAERDGMQMQWQNEKKIINEIREKKAQLEHLKTEEVQAERNGDLARAAEIKHGEIPTLMRELASLSGELESVQSEKALLREEVSEDDIAEVVSTWTGIPVSKMLSSEMEKYLKLENILAKRVVGQKAAIEAVSNAIRRNKTGISDENRPLGSFMCIGPTGVGKTELARTLADFLFDDERALMRIDMSEYMEKHSVSRLVGSPP
;
A
#
# COMPACT_ATOMS: atom_id res chain seq x y z
N SER A 1 8.32 6.09 8.90
CA SER A 1 7.15 5.24 8.68
C SER A 1 5.89 6.01 9.01
N ARG A 2 5.03 6.25 8.02
CA ARG A 2 3.80 7.07 8.14
C ARG A 2 2.86 6.57 9.24
N MET A 3 2.63 5.26 9.32
CA MET A 3 1.79 4.64 10.34
C MET A 3 2.30 4.82 11.78
N LYS A 4 3.62 4.81 11.99
CA LYS A 4 4.21 5.10 13.30
C LYS A 4 3.93 6.55 13.71
N MET A 5 4.03 7.47 12.75
CA MET A 5 3.67 8.87 12.95
C MET A 5 2.18 9.02 13.22
N GLU A 6 1.30 8.35 12.48
CA GLU A 6 -0.15 8.41 12.67
C GLU A 6 -0.58 7.92 14.06
N ILE A 7 0.02 6.85 14.59
CA ILE A 7 -0.27 6.34 15.94
C ILE A 7 0.30 7.22 17.06
N GLU A 8 1.45 7.85 16.83
CA GLU A 8 2.03 8.79 17.80
C GLU A 8 1.33 10.15 17.78
N SER A 9 0.83 10.56 16.62
CA SER A 9 0.14 11.83 16.37
C SER A 9 -1.33 11.80 16.75
N GLN A 10 -1.88 12.98 16.97
CA GLN A 10 -3.29 13.18 17.22
C GLN A 10 -4.13 12.85 15.98
N PRO A 11 -5.30 12.17 16.10
CA PRO A 11 -6.17 11.89 14.97
C PRO A 11 -6.63 13.17 14.27
N LEU A 12 -6.73 13.11 12.94
CA LEU A 12 -7.15 14.26 12.12
C LEU A 12 -8.53 14.81 12.50
N GLU A 13 -9.45 13.95 12.93
CA GLU A 13 -10.77 14.38 13.41
C GLU A 13 -10.67 15.21 14.69
N LEU A 14 -9.82 14.79 15.64
CA LEU A 14 -9.60 15.51 16.90
C LEU A 14 -8.92 16.86 16.68
N ASP A 15 -7.91 16.92 15.81
CA ASP A 15 -7.23 18.18 15.43
C ASP A 15 -8.22 19.15 14.75
N LYS A 16 -9.14 18.66 13.89
CA LYS A 16 -10.19 19.50 13.30
C LYS A 16 -11.12 20.10 14.36
N ILE A 17 -11.56 19.29 15.33
CA ILE A 17 -12.41 19.75 16.44
C ILE A 17 -11.68 20.82 17.26
N GLU A 18 -10.42 20.58 17.63
CA GLU A 18 -9.64 21.54 18.42
C GLU A 18 -9.40 22.86 17.68
N ARG A 19 -9.08 22.81 16.38
CA ARG A 19 -8.95 24.01 15.55
C ARG A 19 -10.26 24.78 15.47
N ARG A 20 -11.40 24.08 15.34
CA ARG A 20 -12.72 24.71 15.32
C ARG A 20 -13.04 25.37 16.65
N MET A 21 -12.78 24.70 17.77
CA MET A 21 -12.93 25.27 19.11
C MET A 21 -12.05 26.51 19.28
N LEU A 22 -10.81 26.50 18.77
CA LEU A 22 -9.92 27.65 18.84
C LEU A 22 -10.49 28.86 18.08
N GLN A 23 -10.99 28.65 16.85
CA GLN A 23 -11.65 29.71 16.07
C GLN A 23 -12.85 30.31 16.81
N LEU A 24 -13.73 29.46 17.36
CA LEU A 24 -14.91 29.89 18.11
C LEU A 24 -14.54 30.63 19.40
N ASN A 25 -13.46 30.23 20.09
CA ASN A 25 -12.97 30.95 21.27
C ASN A 25 -12.41 32.34 20.91
N ILE A 26 -11.71 32.47 19.78
CA ILE A 26 -11.25 33.77 19.28
C ILE A 26 -12.45 34.66 18.93
N GLU A 27 -13.45 34.12 18.23
CA GLU A 27 -14.70 34.84 17.89
C GLU A 27 -15.44 35.28 19.15
N LYS A 28 -15.59 34.38 20.15
CA LYS A 28 -16.18 34.69 21.45
C LYS A 28 -15.45 35.84 22.16
N GLN A 29 -14.12 35.86 22.09
CA GLN A 29 -13.30 36.88 22.73
C GLN A 29 -13.35 38.23 22.00
N ALA A 30 -13.55 38.23 20.68
CA ALA A 30 -13.79 39.46 19.93
C ALA A 30 -15.17 40.06 20.29
N LEU A 31 -16.21 39.23 20.30
CA LEU A 31 -17.59 39.61 20.62
C LEU A 31 -17.80 40.01 22.09
N SER A 32 -16.88 39.65 23.00
CA SER A 32 -16.98 40.05 24.41
C SER A 32 -16.76 41.54 24.65
N ARG A 33 -16.22 42.26 23.65
CA ARG A 33 -15.98 43.71 23.68
C ARG A 33 -17.12 44.52 23.03
N GLU A 34 -18.13 43.85 22.48
CA GLU A 34 -19.26 44.48 21.81
C GLU A 34 -20.50 44.43 22.72
N GLU A 35 -21.29 45.51 22.73
CA GLU A 35 -22.45 45.68 23.62
C GLU A 35 -23.81 45.56 22.91
N ASP A 36 -23.81 45.30 21.59
CA ASP A 36 -25.05 45.17 20.82
C ASP A 36 -25.75 43.82 21.03
N GLU A 37 -27.08 43.84 20.86
CA GLU A 37 -27.95 42.69 21.14
C GLU A 37 -27.68 41.51 20.19
N ALA A 38 -27.23 41.78 18.96
CA ALA A 38 -26.88 40.75 17.98
C ALA A 38 -25.60 40.00 18.37
N SER A 39 -24.58 40.72 18.85
CA SER A 39 -23.34 40.15 19.39
C SER A 39 -23.58 39.34 20.67
N GLY A 40 -24.51 39.78 21.53
CA GLY A 40 -25.01 38.99 22.66
C GLY A 40 -25.61 37.64 22.22
N GLN A 41 -26.54 37.64 21.26
CA GLN A 41 -27.16 36.42 20.75
C GLN A 41 -26.16 35.48 20.05
N ARG A 42 -25.22 36.04 19.28
CA ARG A 42 -24.14 35.28 18.62
C ARG A 42 -23.24 34.62 19.65
N ARG A 43 -22.86 35.34 20.72
CA ARG A 43 -22.05 34.80 21.82
C ARG A 43 -22.72 33.60 22.50
N THR A 44 -24.01 33.68 22.79
CA THR A 44 -24.75 32.55 23.39
C THR A 44 -24.80 31.34 22.46
N LYS A 45 -24.92 31.54 21.13
CA LYS A 45 -24.82 30.46 20.15
C LYS A 45 -23.45 29.80 20.15
N ILE A 46 -22.38 30.61 20.14
CA ILE A 46 -21.00 30.12 20.18
C ILE A 46 -20.73 29.34 21.48
N GLU A 47 -21.25 29.78 22.61
CA GLU A 47 -21.10 29.07 23.89
C GLU A 47 -21.76 27.68 23.86
N LYS A 48 -22.92 27.55 23.20
CA LYS A 48 -23.56 26.24 22.99
C LYS A 48 -22.70 25.37 22.06
N GLU A 49 -22.27 25.89 20.91
CA GLU A 49 -21.42 25.15 19.96
C GLU A 49 -20.10 24.71 20.60
N LEU A 50 -19.48 25.55 21.43
CA LEU A 50 -18.28 25.20 22.19
C LEU A 50 -18.53 24.11 23.23
N ALA A 51 -19.69 24.11 23.89
CA ALA A 51 -20.03 23.07 24.86
C ALA A 51 -20.21 21.70 24.16
N ASP A 52 -20.90 21.69 23.02
CA ASP A 52 -21.12 20.49 22.21
C ASP A 52 -19.79 19.93 21.68
N LEU A 53 -18.96 20.78 21.06
CA LEU A 53 -17.64 20.40 20.56
C LEU A 53 -16.70 19.95 21.67
N LYS A 54 -16.81 20.53 22.87
CA LYS A 54 -16.00 20.11 24.02
C LYS A 54 -16.35 18.69 24.46
N ALA A 55 -17.64 18.37 24.54
CA ALA A 55 -18.10 17.02 24.89
C ALA A 55 -17.64 15.99 23.83
N GLU A 56 -17.73 16.33 22.55
CA GLU A 56 -17.24 15.49 21.45
C GLU A 56 -15.72 15.29 21.53
N ARG A 57 -14.95 16.36 21.75
CA ARG A 57 -13.48 16.31 21.91
C ARG A 57 -13.07 15.44 23.09
N ASP A 58 -13.71 15.61 24.25
CA ASP A 58 -13.40 14.82 25.46
C ASP A 58 -13.70 13.33 25.22
N GLY A 59 -14.82 12.99 24.58
CA GLY A 59 -15.16 11.61 24.22
C GLY A 59 -14.14 10.97 23.27
N MET A 60 -13.84 11.66 22.17
CA MET A 60 -12.88 11.19 21.16
C MET A 60 -11.45 11.09 21.72
N GLN A 61 -11.06 12.00 22.60
CA GLN A 61 -9.75 11.97 23.25
C GLN A 61 -9.61 10.78 24.21
N MET A 62 -10.65 10.47 25.00
CA MET A 62 -10.65 9.27 25.85
C MET A 62 -10.57 7.99 25.01
N GLN A 63 -11.35 7.91 23.93
CA GLN A 63 -11.32 6.78 23.02
C GLN A 63 -9.91 6.60 22.41
N TRP A 64 -9.32 7.69 21.89
CA TRP A 64 -7.98 7.66 21.32
C TRP A 64 -6.92 7.19 22.32
N GLN A 65 -6.97 7.66 23.56
CA GLN A 65 -6.04 7.23 24.61
C GLN A 65 -6.18 5.74 24.94
N ASN A 66 -7.42 5.23 24.97
CA ASN A 66 -7.67 3.82 25.22
C ASN A 66 -7.15 2.94 24.07
N GLU A 67 -7.49 3.28 22.82
CA GLU A 67 -6.98 2.58 21.63
C GLU A 67 -5.45 2.61 21.57
N LYS A 68 -4.84 3.78 21.83
CA LYS A 68 -3.38 3.93 21.83
C LYS A 68 -2.70 3.06 22.89
N LYS A 69 -3.31 2.93 24.06
CA LYS A 69 -2.80 2.09 25.15
C LYS A 69 -2.78 0.62 24.71
N ILE A 70 -3.90 0.11 24.22
CA ILE A 70 -4.03 -1.28 23.76
C ILE A 70 -3.07 -1.57 22.61
N ILE A 71 -2.96 -0.68 21.62
CA ILE A 71 -2.02 -0.83 20.49
C ILE A 71 -0.57 -0.87 20.97
N ASN A 72 -0.19 -0.05 21.96
CA ASN A 72 1.17 -0.08 22.50
C ASN A 72 1.46 -1.39 23.25
N GLU A 73 0.49 -1.91 24.01
CA GLU A 73 0.61 -3.21 24.68
C GLU A 73 0.75 -4.35 23.66
N ILE A 74 -0.05 -4.35 22.60
CA ILE A 74 0.06 -5.31 21.49
C ILE A 74 1.45 -5.24 20.86
N ARG A 75 1.96 -4.03 20.60
CA ARG A 75 3.30 -3.84 20.03
C ARG A 75 4.41 -4.38 20.92
N GLU A 76 4.33 -4.11 22.22
CA GLU A 76 5.29 -4.61 23.20
C GLU A 76 5.28 -6.15 23.25
N LYS A 77 4.09 -6.75 23.27
CA LYS A 77 3.92 -8.20 23.23
C LYS A 77 4.41 -8.80 21.90
N LYS A 78 4.12 -8.19 20.74
CA LYS A 78 4.66 -8.63 19.45
C LYS A 78 6.20 -8.56 19.44
N ALA A 79 6.80 -7.54 20.04
CA ALA A 79 8.25 -7.43 20.16
C ALA A 79 8.84 -8.52 21.07
N GLN A 80 8.20 -8.82 22.21
CA GLN A 80 8.58 -9.93 23.08
C GLN A 80 8.47 -11.29 22.35
N LEU A 81 7.41 -11.50 21.55
CA LEU A 81 7.23 -12.71 20.77
C LEU A 81 8.37 -12.92 19.76
N GLU A 82 8.76 -11.88 19.02
CA GLU A 82 9.87 -11.96 18.07
C GLU A 82 11.22 -12.19 18.76
N HIS A 83 11.41 -11.59 19.94
CA HIS A 83 12.59 -11.86 20.76
C HIS A 83 12.67 -13.33 21.17
N LEU A 84 11.56 -13.89 21.69
CA LEU A 84 11.46 -15.30 22.08
C LEU A 84 11.67 -16.25 20.91
N LYS A 85 11.11 -15.96 19.73
CA LYS A 85 11.38 -16.78 18.52
C LYS A 85 12.86 -16.77 18.14
N THR A 86 13.51 -15.62 18.24
CA THR A 86 14.95 -15.52 17.97
C THR A 86 15.75 -16.30 19.00
N GLU A 87 15.36 -16.23 20.28
CA GLU A 87 15.98 -16.95 21.38
C GLU A 87 15.78 -18.48 21.25
N GLU A 88 14.61 -18.95 20.85
CA GLU A 88 14.32 -20.36 20.54
C GLU A 88 15.33 -20.89 19.50
N VAL A 89 15.45 -20.19 18.37
CA VAL A 89 16.37 -20.59 17.28
C VAL A 89 17.82 -20.58 17.76
N GLN A 90 18.20 -19.61 18.60
CA GLN A 90 19.55 -19.55 19.16
C GLN A 90 19.81 -20.69 20.16
N ALA A 91 18.85 -21.02 21.01
CA ALA A 91 18.92 -22.12 21.97
C ALA A 91 19.02 -23.47 21.24
N GLU A 92 18.23 -23.69 20.19
CA GLU A 92 18.32 -24.87 19.33
C GLU A 92 19.72 -25.00 18.69
N ARG A 93 20.27 -23.90 18.17
CA ARG A 93 21.62 -23.87 17.57
C ARG A 93 22.74 -24.15 18.59
N ASN A 94 22.58 -23.68 19.81
CA ASN A 94 23.54 -23.87 20.90
C ASN A 94 23.43 -25.25 21.57
N GLY A 95 22.43 -26.05 21.20
CA GLY A 95 22.17 -27.36 21.80
C GLY A 95 21.45 -27.30 23.15
N ASP A 96 20.95 -26.14 23.56
CA ASP A 96 20.14 -25.97 24.78
C ASP A 96 18.67 -26.32 24.48
N LEU A 97 18.41 -27.61 24.35
CA LEU A 97 17.08 -28.14 24.01
C LEU A 97 16.05 -27.90 25.12
N ALA A 98 16.50 -27.75 26.38
CA ALA A 98 15.61 -27.47 27.50
C ALA A 98 15.03 -26.05 27.39
N ARG A 99 15.88 -25.05 27.15
CA ARG A 99 15.44 -23.66 26.95
C ARG A 99 14.59 -23.51 25.70
N ALA A 100 14.97 -24.14 24.59
CA ALA A 100 14.17 -24.12 23.36
C ALA A 100 12.76 -24.69 23.58
N ALA A 101 12.63 -25.80 24.31
CA ALA A 101 11.32 -26.41 24.61
C ALA A 101 10.45 -25.53 25.53
N GLU A 102 11.04 -24.88 26.54
CA GLU A 102 10.35 -23.94 27.43
C GLU A 102 9.77 -22.75 26.65
N ILE A 103 10.58 -22.16 25.77
CA ILE A 103 10.16 -21.03 24.94
C ILE A 103 9.03 -21.47 23.98
N LYS A 104 9.24 -22.57 23.26
CA LYS A 104 8.34 -23.06 22.21
C LYS A 104 6.97 -23.51 22.74
N HIS A 105 6.96 -24.20 23.88
CA HIS A 105 5.74 -24.82 24.42
C HIS A 105 5.13 -24.09 25.63
N GLY A 106 5.87 -23.18 26.26
CA GLY A 106 5.41 -22.41 27.42
C GLY A 106 5.21 -20.94 27.10
N GLU A 107 6.31 -20.23 26.86
CA GLU A 107 6.31 -18.76 26.76
C GLU A 107 5.59 -18.26 25.50
N ILE A 108 5.94 -18.79 24.32
CA ILE A 108 5.32 -18.39 23.03
C ILE A 108 3.79 -18.62 23.04
N PRO A 109 3.26 -19.80 23.41
CA PRO A 109 1.81 -20.02 23.43
C PRO A 109 1.07 -19.16 24.47
N THR A 110 1.73 -18.76 25.55
CA THR A 110 1.15 -17.85 26.55
C THR A 110 1.05 -16.45 25.97
N LEU A 111 2.12 -15.97 25.35
CA LEU A 111 2.15 -14.66 24.71
C LEU A 111 1.20 -14.54 23.53
N MET A 112 1.03 -15.62 22.74
CA MET A 112 0.03 -15.68 21.67
C MET A 112 -1.41 -15.59 22.20
N ARG A 113 -1.71 -16.21 23.35
CA ARG A 113 -3.03 -16.09 23.99
C ARG A 113 -3.28 -14.68 24.50
N GLU A 114 -2.29 -14.05 25.11
CA GLU A 114 -2.37 -12.65 25.55
C GLU A 114 -2.59 -11.70 24.36
N LEU A 115 -1.83 -11.88 23.27
CA LEU A 115 -2.02 -11.13 22.03
C LEU A 115 -3.44 -11.31 21.46
N ALA A 116 -3.94 -12.54 21.41
CA ALA A 116 -5.31 -12.80 20.95
C ALA A 116 -6.36 -12.10 21.82
N SER A 117 -6.17 -12.08 23.15
CA SER A 117 -7.09 -11.34 24.04
C SER A 117 -7.03 -9.83 23.83
N LEU A 118 -5.84 -9.25 23.67
CA LEU A 118 -5.67 -7.82 23.42
C LEU A 118 -6.22 -7.41 22.05
N SER A 119 -6.03 -8.25 21.02
CA SER A 119 -6.64 -8.04 19.71
C SER A 119 -8.17 -8.06 19.77
N GLY A 120 -8.76 -9.01 20.51
CA GLY A 120 -10.21 -9.04 20.73
C GLY A 120 -10.73 -7.83 21.53
N GLU A 121 -9.98 -7.37 22.53
CA GLU A 121 -10.29 -6.14 23.26
C GLU A 121 -10.25 -4.92 22.32
N LEU A 122 -9.22 -4.82 21.48
CA LEU A 122 -9.10 -3.74 20.50
C LEU A 122 -10.28 -3.74 19.51
N GLU A 123 -10.65 -4.91 18.97
CA GLU A 123 -11.82 -5.04 18.08
C GLU A 123 -13.12 -4.59 18.76
N SER A 124 -13.31 -4.92 20.04
CA SER A 124 -14.49 -4.51 20.79
C SER A 124 -14.55 -2.98 20.97
N VAL A 125 -13.41 -2.34 21.25
CA VAL A 125 -13.28 -0.88 21.40
C VAL A 125 -13.45 -0.17 20.05
N GLN A 126 -13.06 -0.80 18.95
CA GLN A 126 -13.12 -0.23 17.60
C GLN A 126 -14.44 -0.46 16.86
N SER A 127 -15.38 -1.22 17.45
CA SER A 127 -16.62 -1.69 16.81
C SER A 127 -17.55 -0.59 16.29
N GLU A 128 -17.53 0.62 16.86
CA GLU A 128 -18.37 1.74 16.42
C GLU A 128 -17.63 2.75 15.53
N LYS A 129 -16.33 3.01 15.77
CA LYS A 129 -15.51 3.93 14.97
C LYS A 129 -14.01 3.86 15.34
N ALA A 130 -13.18 3.13 14.61
CA ALA A 130 -11.73 3.09 14.88
C ALA A 130 -11.05 4.44 14.62
N LEU A 131 -10.35 5.00 15.62
CA LEU A 131 -9.54 6.21 15.47
C LEU A 131 -8.10 5.92 15.05
N LEU A 132 -7.59 4.75 15.43
CA LEU A 132 -6.26 4.26 15.08
C LEU A 132 -6.34 2.91 14.37
N ARG A 133 -5.45 2.68 13.41
CA ARG A 133 -5.26 1.38 12.76
C ARG A 133 -3.95 0.76 13.21
N GLU A 134 -3.97 -0.50 13.62
CA GLU A 134 -2.76 -1.23 14.06
C GLU A 134 -2.04 -1.91 12.88
N GLU A 135 -2.79 -2.31 11.85
CA GLU A 135 -2.29 -3.14 10.75
C GLU A 135 -1.98 -2.32 9.49
N VAL A 136 -0.91 -2.74 8.81
CA VAL A 136 -0.55 -2.25 7.48
C VAL A 136 -1.40 -2.98 6.46
N SER A 137 -2.20 -2.23 5.70
CA SER A 137 -3.00 -2.75 4.61
C SER A 137 -2.24 -2.76 3.28
N GLU A 138 -2.76 -3.49 2.30
CA GLU A 138 -2.23 -3.48 0.93
C GLU A 138 -2.23 -2.06 0.33
N ASP A 139 -3.22 -1.25 0.68
CA ASP A 139 -3.35 0.15 0.25
C ASP A 139 -2.17 1.00 0.75
N ASP A 140 -1.74 0.78 2.01
CA ASP A 140 -0.60 1.51 2.60
C ASP A 140 0.71 1.18 1.89
N ILE A 141 0.90 -0.10 1.55
CA ILE A 141 2.08 -0.56 0.79
C ILE A 141 2.03 0.04 -0.63
N ALA A 142 0.87 -0.02 -1.28
CA ALA A 142 0.69 0.51 -2.63
C ALA A 142 0.96 2.02 -2.69
N GLU A 143 0.57 2.79 -1.69
CA GLU A 143 0.84 4.23 -1.63
C GLU A 143 2.34 4.55 -1.51
N VAL A 144 3.08 3.77 -0.71
CA VAL A 144 4.53 3.91 -0.58
C VAL A 144 5.24 3.55 -1.89
N VAL A 145 4.89 2.40 -2.48
CA VAL A 145 5.47 1.96 -3.76
C VAL A 145 5.10 2.93 -4.88
N SER A 146 3.88 3.47 -4.89
CA SER A 146 3.43 4.48 -5.84
C SER A 146 4.28 5.75 -5.76
N THR A 147 4.58 6.22 -4.54
CA THR A 147 5.42 7.40 -4.32
C THR A 147 6.84 7.20 -4.86
N TRP A 148 7.39 5.99 -4.75
CA TRP A 148 8.74 5.69 -5.22
C TRP A 148 8.82 5.43 -6.72
N THR A 149 7.82 4.74 -7.28
CA THR A 149 7.82 4.27 -8.67
C THR A 149 7.07 5.20 -9.63
N GLY A 150 6.21 6.07 -9.11
CA GLY A 150 5.27 6.89 -9.89
C GLY A 150 4.06 6.11 -10.43
N ILE A 151 3.94 4.81 -10.16
CA ILE A 151 2.84 3.98 -10.63
C ILE A 151 1.60 4.26 -9.78
N PRO A 152 0.42 4.62 -10.34
CA PRO A 152 -0.78 4.92 -9.57
C PRO A 152 -1.30 3.73 -8.74
N VAL A 153 -1.71 3.99 -7.50
CA VAL A 153 -2.30 2.98 -6.58
C VAL A 153 -3.49 2.23 -7.21
N SER A 154 -4.34 2.96 -7.95
CA SER A 154 -5.49 2.37 -8.65
C SER A 154 -5.11 1.31 -9.68
N LYS A 155 -3.89 1.36 -10.24
CA LYS A 155 -3.38 0.32 -11.13
C LYS A 155 -2.84 -0.89 -10.35
N MET A 156 -2.21 -0.67 -9.19
CA MET A 156 -1.66 -1.75 -8.35
C MET A 156 -2.76 -2.60 -7.71
N LEU A 157 -3.83 -1.95 -7.22
CA LEU A 157 -4.96 -2.61 -6.57
C LEU A 157 -5.97 -3.19 -7.57
N SER A 158 -5.79 -2.97 -8.87
CA SER A 158 -6.67 -3.54 -9.88
C SER A 158 -6.46 -5.05 -9.96
N SER A 159 -7.56 -5.81 -10.08
CA SER A 159 -7.47 -7.25 -10.32
C SER A 159 -6.61 -7.49 -11.55
N GLU A 160 -5.42 -8.09 -11.36
CA GLU A 160 -4.51 -8.42 -12.46
C GLU A 160 -5.28 -9.15 -13.57
N MET A 161 -6.15 -10.09 -13.20
CA MET A 161 -6.93 -10.91 -14.13
C MET A 161 -7.85 -10.07 -15.03
N GLU A 162 -8.53 -9.07 -14.47
CA GLU A 162 -9.43 -8.20 -15.24
C GLU A 162 -8.66 -7.33 -16.24
N LYS A 163 -7.44 -6.90 -15.87
CA LYS A 163 -6.52 -6.16 -16.76
C LYS A 163 -6.15 -7.00 -17.99
N TYR A 164 -5.89 -8.30 -17.82
CA TYR A 164 -5.58 -9.21 -18.94
C TYR A 164 -6.80 -9.60 -19.80
N LEU A 165 -8.01 -9.64 -19.23
CA LEU A 165 -9.25 -9.87 -20.01
C LEU A 165 -9.55 -8.71 -20.97
N LYS A 166 -9.10 -7.50 -20.64
CA LYS A 166 -9.30 -6.29 -21.46
C LYS A 166 -8.07 -5.97 -22.33
N LEU A 167 -7.07 -6.86 -22.41
CA LEU A 167 -5.78 -6.60 -23.05
C LEU A 167 -5.93 -6.15 -24.52
N GLU A 168 -6.75 -6.82 -25.32
CA GLU A 168 -6.97 -6.45 -26.72
C GLU A 168 -7.50 -5.02 -26.84
N ASN A 169 -8.45 -4.65 -25.98
CA ASN A 169 -9.04 -3.32 -25.98
C ASN A 169 -8.02 -2.26 -25.55
N ILE A 170 -7.12 -2.60 -24.63
CA ILE A 170 -6.06 -1.70 -24.18
C ILE A 170 -5.02 -1.48 -25.29
N LEU A 171 -4.56 -2.56 -25.93
CA LEU A 171 -3.60 -2.47 -27.05
C LEU A 171 -4.21 -1.72 -28.25
N ALA A 172 -5.49 -1.98 -28.56
CA ALA A 172 -6.18 -1.36 -29.69
C ALA A 172 -6.41 0.16 -29.54
N LYS A 173 -6.29 0.73 -28.32
CA LYS A 173 -6.35 2.18 -28.12
C LYS A 173 -5.18 2.92 -28.77
N ARG A 174 -4.00 2.28 -28.84
CA ARG A 174 -2.77 2.86 -29.39
C ARG A 174 -2.36 2.23 -30.72
N VAL A 175 -2.53 0.92 -30.85
CA VAL A 175 -2.23 0.19 -32.08
C VAL A 175 -3.48 0.16 -32.94
N VAL A 176 -3.57 1.09 -33.89
CA VAL A 176 -4.71 1.18 -34.81
C VAL A 176 -4.65 0.04 -35.83
N GLY A 177 -5.70 -0.77 -35.88
CA GLY A 177 -5.79 -1.92 -36.78
C GLY A 177 -5.08 -3.16 -36.22
N GLN A 178 -4.50 -3.98 -37.10
CA GLN A 178 -3.70 -5.16 -36.72
C GLN A 178 -4.39 -6.15 -35.76
N LYS A 179 -5.72 -6.31 -35.87
CA LYS A 179 -6.53 -7.13 -34.95
C LYS A 179 -5.96 -8.53 -34.71
N ALA A 180 -5.55 -9.22 -35.77
CA ALA A 180 -4.98 -10.57 -35.67
C ALA A 180 -3.67 -10.61 -34.87
N ALA A 181 -2.81 -9.59 -34.99
CA ALA A 181 -1.57 -9.50 -34.23
C ALA A 181 -1.85 -9.19 -32.74
N ILE A 182 -2.77 -8.26 -32.47
CA ILE A 182 -3.20 -7.92 -31.12
C ILE A 182 -3.79 -9.15 -30.41
N GLU A 183 -4.67 -9.89 -31.09
CA GLU A 183 -5.29 -11.10 -30.56
C GLU A 183 -4.26 -12.21 -30.30
N ALA A 184 -3.33 -12.45 -31.24
CA ALA A 184 -2.28 -13.44 -31.08
C ALA A 184 -1.37 -13.15 -29.87
N VAL A 185 -0.95 -11.90 -29.72
CA VAL A 185 -0.14 -11.45 -28.58
C VAL A 185 -0.92 -11.57 -27.27
N SER A 186 -2.16 -11.09 -27.25
CA SER A 186 -3.01 -11.12 -26.05
C SER A 186 -3.27 -12.55 -25.56
N ASN A 187 -3.56 -13.47 -26.48
CA ASN A 187 -3.75 -14.88 -26.18
C ASN A 187 -2.48 -15.54 -25.61
N ALA A 188 -1.30 -15.25 -26.16
CA ALA A 188 -0.05 -15.79 -25.66
C ALA A 188 0.27 -15.33 -24.24
N ILE A 189 0.08 -14.03 -23.97
CA ILE A 189 0.33 -13.44 -22.65
C ILE A 189 -0.64 -14.00 -21.61
N ARG A 190 -1.94 -14.10 -21.94
CA ARG A 190 -2.92 -14.72 -21.04
C ARG A 190 -2.56 -16.16 -20.68
N ARG A 191 -2.19 -16.99 -21.68
CA ARG A 191 -1.77 -18.38 -21.44
C ARG A 191 -0.61 -18.48 -20.47
N ASN A 192 0.40 -17.62 -20.63
CA ASN A 192 1.54 -17.59 -19.71
C ASN A 192 1.11 -17.19 -18.30
N LYS A 193 0.30 -16.13 -18.15
CA LYS A 193 -0.14 -15.65 -16.84
C LYS A 193 -1.04 -16.66 -16.10
N THR A 194 -1.77 -17.52 -16.82
CA THR A 194 -2.55 -18.62 -16.21
C THR A 194 -1.70 -19.81 -15.73
N GLY A 195 -0.37 -19.75 -15.83
CA GLY A 195 0.53 -20.82 -15.39
C GLY A 195 0.50 -22.08 -16.27
N ILE A 196 -0.09 -21.97 -17.47
CA ILE A 196 -0.17 -23.07 -18.45
C ILE A 196 1.17 -23.23 -19.23
N SER A 197 2.08 -22.26 -19.07
CA SER A 197 3.38 -22.20 -19.75
C SER A 197 4.53 -22.55 -18.80
N ASP A 198 5.62 -23.10 -19.35
CA ASP A 198 6.87 -23.37 -18.62
C ASP A 198 7.48 -22.08 -18.04
N GLU A 199 7.78 -22.09 -16.74
CA GLU A 199 8.37 -20.97 -15.99
C GLU A 199 9.75 -20.57 -16.48
N ASN A 200 10.49 -21.48 -17.14
CA ASN A 200 11.82 -21.22 -17.68
C ASN A 200 11.79 -20.51 -19.04
N ARG A 201 10.61 -20.14 -19.56
CA ARG A 201 10.45 -19.49 -20.86
C ARG A 201 9.95 -18.05 -20.70
N PRO A 202 10.30 -17.15 -21.65
CA PRO A 202 9.76 -15.79 -21.66
C PRO A 202 8.23 -15.77 -21.69
N LEU A 203 7.65 -14.68 -21.16
CA LEU A 203 6.19 -14.43 -21.16
C LEU A 203 5.56 -14.60 -22.56
N GLY A 204 6.31 -14.26 -23.61
CA GLY A 204 5.98 -14.54 -24.99
C GLY A 204 7.17 -14.30 -25.90
N SER A 205 7.22 -15.03 -27.02
CA SER A 205 8.15 -14.81 -28.11
C SER A 205 7.35 -14.60 -29.39
N PHE A 206 7.59 -13.46 -30.04
CA PHE A 206 6.78 -13.00 -31.17
C PHE A 206 7.68 -12.60 -32.33
N MET A 207 7.32 -13.04 -33.53
CA MET A 207 7.96 -12.62 -34.78
C MET A 207 6.97 -11.75 -35.58
N CYS A 208 7.18 -10.44 -35.57
CA CYS A 208 6.26 -9.47 -36.18
C CYS A 208 6.61 -9.22 -37.67
N ILE A 209 5.98 -9.95 -38.60
CA ILE A 209 6.21 -9.85 -40.06
C ILE A 209 5.25 -8.83 -40.72
N GLY A 210 5.68 -8.18 -41.81
CA GLY A 210 4.91 -7.13 -42.51
C GLY A 210 5.73 -5.86 -42.85
N PRO A 211 5.12 -4.85 -43.50
CA PRO A 211 5.81 -3.65 -43.98
C PRO A 211 6.37 -2.77 -42.85
N THR A 212 7.28 -1.85 -43.17
CA THR A 212 7.73 -0.81 -42.24
C THR A 212 6.62 0.20 -41.97
N GLY A 213 6.62 0.81 -40.78
CA GLY A 213 5.66 1.87 -40.42
C GLY A 213 4.25 1.41 -40.03
N VAL A 214 3.92 0.12 -40.12
CA VAL A 214 2.56 -0.39 -39.84
C VAL A 214 2.23 -0.62 -38.35
N GLY A 215 3.10 -0.20 -37.43
CA GLY A 215 2.86 -0.27 -35.98
C GLY A 215 3.51 -1.43 -35.22
N LYS A 216 4.47 -2.17 -35.81
CA LYS A 216 5.20 -3.26 -35.10
C LYS A 216 5.88 -2.77 -33.82
N THR A 217 6.64 -1.68 -33.92
CA THR A 217 7.35 -1.07 -32.79
C THR A 217 6.37 -0.45 -31.80
N GLU A 218 5.25 0.09 -32.29
CA GLU A 218 4.22 0.66 -31.41
C GLU A 218 3.51 -0.41 -30.59
N LEU A 219 3.26 -1.58 -31.18
CA LEU A 219 2.75 -2.75 -30.45
C LEU A 219 3.73 -3.19 -29.36
N ALA A 220 5.04 -3.20 -29.63
CA ALA A 220 6.05 -3.51 -28.63
C ALA A 220 6.10 -2.48 -27.48
N ARG A 221 6.03 -1.18 -27.78
CA ARG A 221 5.96 -0.12 -26.75
C ARG A 221 4.69 -0.20 -25.91
N THR A 222 3.54 -0.36 -26.57
CA THR A 222 2.25 -0.47 -25.89
C THR A 222 2.21 -1.72 -24.99
N LEU A 223 2.86 -2.80 -25.42
CA LEU A 223 3.01 -4.00 -24.62
C LEU A 223 3.94 -3.79 -23.42
N ALA A 224 5.04 -3.06 -23.58
CA ALA A 224 5.94 -2.71 -22.48
C ALA A 224 5.22 -1.83 -21.43
N ASP A 225 4.48 -0.83 -21.88
CA ASP A 225 3.62 0.00 -21.02
C ASP A 225 2.55 -0.83 -20.31
N PHE A 226 1.92 -1.80 -20.99
CA PHE A 226 0.93 -2.65 -20.36
C PHE A 226 1.52 -3.59 -19.29
N LEU A 227 2.61 -4.26 -19.62
CA LEU A 227 3.21 -5.32 -18.78
C LEU A 227 4.05 -4.75 -17.64
N PHE A 228 4.74 -3.64 -17.86
CA PHE A 228 5.73 -3.08 -16.93
C PHE A 228 5.39 -1.67 -16.46
N ASP A 229 4.24 -1.13 -16.90
CA ASP A 229 3.79 0.23 -16.56
C ASP A 229 4.81 1.33 -16.93
N ASP A 230 5.72 1.03 -17.87
CA ASP A 230 6.72 1.95 -18.42
C ASP A 230 7.09 1.60 -19.86
N GLU A 231 6.86 2.52 -20.80
CA GLU A 231 7.30 2.37 -22.19
C GLU A 231 8.83 2.26 -22.33
N ARG A 232 9.59 2.84 -21.40
CA ARG A 232 11.06 2.80 -21.39
C ARG A 232 11.61 1.44 -20.95
N ALA A 233 10.77 0.57 -20.41
CA ALA A 233 11.12 -0.82 -20.15
C ALA A 233 11.34 -1.63 -21.46
N LEU A 234 11.12 -1.03 -22.63
CA LEU A 234 11.45 -1.62 -23.91
C LEU A 234 12.96 -1.51 -24.21
N MET A 235 13.68 -2.63 -24.06
CA MET A 235 15.05 -2.75 -24.56
C MET A 235 15.03 -2.96 -26.08
N ARG A 236 15.61 -2.01 -26.83
CA ARG A 236 15.70 -2.07 -28.29
C ARG A 236 17.11 -2.42 -28.73
N ILE A 237 17.23 -3.44 -29.57
CA ILE A 237 18.49 -3.86 -30.17
C ILE A 237 18.36 -3.80 -31.68
N ASP A 238 19.18 -2.97 -32.34
CA ASP A 238 19.19 -2.87 -33.80
C ASP A 238 20.10 -3.95 -34.39
N MET A 239 19.50 -5.00 -34.94
CA MET A 239 20.23 -6.13 -35.54
C MET A 239 21.10 -5.71 -36.73
N SER A 240 20.84 -4.57 -37.36
CA SER A 240 21.69 -4.03 -38.44
C SER A 240 23.11 -3.71 -37.94
N GLU A 241 23.28 -3.44 -36.64
CA GLU A 241 24.59 -3.19 -36.02
C GLU A 241 25.36 -4.48 -35.71
N TYR A 242 24.71 -5.65 -35.82
CA TYR A 242 25.25 -6.96 -35.42
C TYR A 242 25.47 -7.92 -36.59
N MET A 243 25.64 -7.42 -37.82
CA MET A 243 25.83 -8.25 -39.01
C MET A 243 27.19 -8.98 -39.04
N GLU A 244 28.22 -8.42 -38.39
CA GLU A 244 29.56 -8.98 -38.39
C GLU A 244 29.80 -9.89 -37.17
N LYS A 245 30.62 -10.94 -37.36
CA LYS A 245 30.94 -11.91 -36.30
C LYS A 245 31.49 -11.26 -35.03
N HIS A 246 32.27 -10.19 -35.17
CA HIS A 246 32.86 -9.47 -34.03
C HIS A 246 31.87 -8.54 -33.32
N SER A 247 30.79 -8.12 -33.97
CA SER A 247 29.75 -7.30 -33.37
C SER A 247 28.89 -8.10 -32.39
N VAL A 248 28.71 -9.41 -32.61
CA VAL A 248 27.93 -10.30 -31.73
C VAL A 248 28.53 -10.37 -30.32
N SER A 249 29.85 -10.28 -30.18
CA SER A 249 30.53 -10.26 -28.87
C SER A 249 30.12 -9.06 -27.99
N ARG A 250 29.58 -7.98 -28.57
CA ARG A 250 29.05 -6.84 -27.80
C ARG A 250 27.71 -7.15 -27.13
N LEU A 251 26.94 -8.10 -27.68
CA LEU A 251 25.63 -8.50 -27.16
C LEU A 251 25.75 -9.55 -26.05
N VAL A 252 26.68 -10.49 -26.19
CA VAL A 252 26.84 -11.65 -25.29
C VAL A 252 28.00 -11.45 -24.28
N GLY A 253 28.89 -10.50 -24.56
CA GLY A 253 30.16 -10.33 -23.84
C GLY A 253 31.31 -11.06 -24.53
N SER A 254 32.55 -10.77 -24.11
CA SER A 254 33.72 -11.52 -24.59
C SER A 254 33.57 -12.99 -24.21
N PRO A 255 33.85 -13.94 -25.12
CA PRO A 255 33.90 -15.36 -24.78
C PRO A 255 34.89 -15.59 -23.62
N PRO A 256 34.61 -16.49 -22.67
CA PRO A 256 35.58 -16.91 -21.66
C PRO A 256 36.79 -17.63 -22.28
#